data_AF-A0A7Y0K9L5-F1
#
_entry.id   AF-A0A7Y0K9L5-F1
#
_cell.length_a   1.000
_cell.length_b   1.000
_cell.length_c   1.000
_cell.angle_alpha   90.00
_cell.angle_beta   90.00
_cell.angle_gamma   90.00
#
_symmetry.space_group_name_H-M   'P 1'
#
loop_
_entity.id
_entity.type
_entity.pdbx_description
1 polymer ?
#
loop_
_entity_poly.entity_id
_entity_poly.type
_entity_poly.pdbx_seq_one_letter_code
_entity_poly.pdbx_strand_id
1 'polypeptide(L)'
;MKKWGFLLLLVICLSFVFVNKEWSIQNKVEVEGNEKNNIDPIDNSETSEGFQTIAITKEQIFQGNLLLVNSENPVHQESIKSDVVNLFMHRELTTGYGLLDNEIKLSKDVARKFSVMIAAAEKEGVRHFLINSGFRDFDEQNVLYQEMGSDYALPAGYSEHNLGLSLDVGSTLTKMEVAPEGQWLEDNAWKYGFILRYPKDKTEVTGIQYEPWHIRYVGLPHSAIMEEKNFALEEYLDYLKEEKKLSTSVNGEKYEIFYYPVKKNTDVLVPDNLRYEISGNNVDGVIVTVLPESTNTNLKRERMAK
;
A
#
# COMPACT_ATOMS: atom_id res chain seq x y z
N MET A 1 58.88 7.31 -57.35
CA MET A 1 59.63 8.56 -57.08
C MET A 1 58.72 9.52 -56.33
N LYS A 2 59.20 10.03 -55.18
CA LYS A 2 58.61 11.06 -54.27
C LYS A 2 57.34 10.58 -53.52
N LYS A 3 57.40 10.07 -52.27
CA LYS A 3 57.69 10.71 -50.94
C LYS A 3 56.68 11.87 -50.69
N TRP A 4 55.98 12.09 -49.57
CA TRP A 4 56.21 12.02 -48.10
C TRP A 4 54.79 11.85 -47.46
N GLY A 5 54.50 11.25 -46.30
CA GLY A 5 55.20 11.14 -45.02
C GLY A 5 54.53 12.06 -43.97
N PHE A 6 53.88 11.49 -42.95
CA PHE A 6 53.61 11.94 -41.54
C PHE A 6 52.27 11.33 -41.07
N LEU A 7 52.20 10.23 -40.30
CA LEU A 7 52.76 9.82 -39.00
C LEU A 7 52.03 10.44 -37.77
N LEU A 8 51.40 9.52 -37.02
CA LEU A 8 51.23 9.41 -35.56
C LEU A 8 50.53 10.52 -34.73
N LEU A 9 49.54 10.03 -33.96
CA LEU A 9 49.34 10.22 -32.51
C LEU A 9 49.33 11.66 -31.95
N LEU A 10 48.13 12.11 -31.58
CA LEU A 10 47.98 13.00 -30.42
C LEU A 10 46.68 12.67 -29.67
N VAL A 11 46.85 11.81 -28.67
CA VAL A 11 45.96 11.64 -27.52
C VAL A 11 46.09 12.90 -26.67
N ILE A 12 45.05 13.74 -26.59
CA ILE A 12 44.79 14.59 -25.41
C ILE A 12 43.28 14.62 -25.16
N CYS A 13 42.91 13.90 -24.09
CA CYS A 13 41.95 14.27 -23.05
C CYS A 13 40.97 15.40 -23.38
N LEU A 14 39.74 15.04 -23.69
CA LEU A 14 38.57 15.67 -23.07
C LEU A 14 37.64 14.56 -22.62
N SER A 15 37.99 14.01 -21.46
CA SER A 15 37.06 13.34 -20.57
C SER A 15 35.91 14.30 -20.26
N PHE A 16 34.87 14.29 -21.08
CA PHE A 16 33.54 14.47 -20.53
C PHE A 16 33.26 13.21 -19.73
N VAL A 17 33.69 13.27 -18.47
CA VAL A 17 33.19 12.42 -17.41
C VAL A 17 31.68 12.62 -17.44
N PHE A 18 30.98 11.70 -18.10
CA PHE A 18 29.64 11.36 -17.68
C PHE A 18 29.79 10.95 -16.23
N VAL A 19 29.59 11.91 -15.34
CA VAL A 19 29.19 11.63 -13.98
C VAL A 19 27.79 11.05 -14.17
N ASN A 20 27.74 9.74 -14.47
CA ASN A 20 26.71 8.89 -13.91
C ASN A 20 26.85 9.11 -12.41
N LYS A 21 26.14 10.13 -11.92
CA LYS A 21 25.85 10.25 -10.52
C LYS A 21 24.97 9.04 -10.30
N GLU A 22 25.60 7.95 -9.88
CA GLU A 22 24.94 6.87 -9.20
C GLU A 22 24.09 7.54 -8.13
N TRP A 23 22.83 7.76 -8.47
CA TRP A 23 21.78 7.91 -7.51
C TRP A 23 21.53 6.49 -6.99
N SER A 24 22.56 5.96 -6.32
CA SER A 24 22.43 4.90 -5.35
C SER A 24 21.73 5.57 -4.17
N ILE A 25 20.41 5.65 -4.23
CA ILE A 25 19.65 5.74 -3.00
C ILE A 25 19.85 4.38 -2.33
N GLN A 26 20.59 4.39 -1.22
CA GLN A 26 20.40 3.46 -0.13
C GLN A 26 18.92 3.50 0.29
N ASN A 27 18.09 2.71 -0.39
CA ASN A 27 16.81 2.25 0.14
C ASN A 27 17.00 0.78 0.49
N LYS A 28 17.95 0.53 1.39
CA LYS A 28 18.00 -0.74 2.08
C LYS A 28 16.99 -0.63 3.20
N VAL A 29 15.80 -1.19 2.99
CA VAL A 29 14.86 -1.42 4.09
C VAL A 29 15.56 -2.41 5.02
N GLU A 30 15.83 -1.99 6.26
CA GLU A 30 16.37 -2.86 7.29
C GLU A 30 15.21 -3.33 8.17
N VAL A 31 14.72 -4.54 7.87
CA VAL A 31 13.83 -5.29 8.73
C VAL A 31 14.70 -6.05 9.74
N GLU A 32 14.80 -5.53 10.97
CA GLU A 32 15.42 -6.26 12.08
C GLU A 32 14.40 -7.24 12.66
N GLY A 33 14.69 -8.53 12.50
CA GLY A 33 13.93 -9.63 13.10
C GLY A 33 14.44 -10.00 14.50
N ASN A 34 13.61 -9.68 15.50
CA ASN A 34 13.38 -10.34 16.79
C ASN A 34 14.47 -10.37 17.91
N GLU A 35 14.15 -9.77 19.07
CA GLU A 35 14.40 -10.36 20.39
C GLU A 35 13.10 -11.04 20.85
N LYS A 36 13.12 -12.37 20.96
CA LYS A 36 11.96 -13.17 21.40
C LYS A 36 11.60 -12.87 22.86
N ASN A 37 10.78 -11.86 23.09
CA ASN A 37 10.05 -11.70 24.34
C ASN A 37 8.66 -12.31 24.17
N ASN A 38 8.44 -13.49 24.77
CA ASN A 38 7.12 -14.06 24.93
C ASN A 38 6.25 -13.06 25.71
N ILE A 39 5.41 -12.30 25.02
CA ILE A 39 4.33 -11.57 25.68
C ILE A 39 3.20 -12.58 25.89
N ASP A 40 3.28 -13.30 27.01
CA ASP A 40 2.11 -13.94 27.62
C ASP A 40 1.06 -12.87 27.97
N PRO A 41 -0.23 -13.23 28.18
CA PRO A 41 -1.24 -12.27 28.60
C PRO A 41 -0.78 -11.63 29.91
N ILE A 42 -0.39 -10.36 29.83
CA ILE A 42 0.23 -9.64 30.93
C ILE A 42 -0.74 -9.61 32.12
N ASP A 43 -0.29 -10.20 33.22
CA ASP A 43 -0.79 -10.01 34.57
C ASP A 43 -0.70 -8.52 34.91
N ASN A 44 -1.78 -7.97 35.47
CA ASN A 44 -1.95 -6.56 35.75
C ASN A 44 -0.94 -6.06 36.80
N SER A 45 0.25 -5.59 36.41
CA SER A 45 0.97 -4.49 37.08
C SER A 45 2.37 -4.26 36.50
N GLU A 46 2.49 -3.60 35.34
CA GLU A 46 3.66 -2.78 35.01
C GLU A 46 3.33 -1.96 33.76
N THR A 47 2.94 -0.70 33.98
CA THR A 47 2.88 0.29 32.90
C THR A 47 4.30 0.51 32.40
N SER A 48 4.66 -0.06 31.24
CA SER A 48 5.89 0.32 30.55
C SER A 48 5.82 1.82 30.28
N GLU A 49 6.79 2.60 30.75
CA GLU A 49 6.83 4.06 30.54
C GLU A 49 6.57 4.40 29.05
N GLY A 50 5.48 5.13 28.77
CA GLY A 50 5.16 5.64 27.42
C GLY A 50 4.13 4.84 26.60
N PHE A 51 3.47 3.82 27.17
CA PHE A 51 2.34 3.13 26.53
C PHE A 51 1.07 3.14 27.41
N GLN A 52 -0.08 3.32 26.76
CA GLN A 52 -1.41 3.15 27.34
C GLN A 52 -2.09 1.93 26.76
N THR A 53 -3.11 1.49 27.50
CA THR A 53 -4.00 0.41 27.07
C THR A 53 -5.28 0.98 26.51
N ILE A 54 -5.73 0.45 25.37
CA ILE A 54 -7.05 0.73 24.81
C ILE A 54 -7.82 -0.57 24.61
N ALA A 55 -9.13 -0.52 24.81
CA ALA A 55 -10.00 -1.66 24.58
C ALA A 55 -10.35 -1.79 23.09
N ILE A 56 -10.07 -2.96 22.52
CA ILE A 56 -10.43 -3.33 21.16
C ILE A 56 -11.68 -4.20 21.15
N THR A 57 -12.69 -3.81 20.38
CA THR A 57 -13.92 -4.59 20.20
C THR A 57 -13.79 -5.58 19.05
N LYS A 58 -14.68 -6.56 18.97
CA LYS A 58 -14.65 -7.56 17.90
C LYS A 58 -14.91 -6.92 16.52
N GLU A 59 -15.72 -5.87 16.47
CA GLU A 59 -16.07 -5.16 15.24
C GLU A 59 -14.86 -4.44 14.61
N GLN A 60 -13.83 -4.14 15.40
CA GLN A 60 -12.61 -3.50 14.90
C GLN A 60 -11.72 -4.46 14.09
N ILE A 61 -11.93 -5.78 14.20
CA ILE A 61 -11.29 -6.77 13.32
C ILE A 61 -11.69 -6.55 11.85
N PHE A 62 -12.84 -5.92 11.62
CA PHE A 62 -13.40 -5.70 10.29
C PHE A 62 -13.16 -4.28 9.77
N GLN A 63 -12.35 -3.45 10.43
CA GLN A 63 -12.08 -2.06 10.05
C GLN A 63 -10.59 -1.83 9.79
N GLY A 64 -10.25 -1.00 8.80
CA GLY A 64 -8.86 -0.55 8.57
C GLY A 64 -8.36 -0.86 7.16
N ASN A 65 -7.05 -0.72 6.95
CA ASN A 65 -6.44 -0.79 5.62
C ASN A 65 -5.90 -2.20 5.26
N LEU A 66 -5.69 -3.07 6.24
CA LEU A 66 -5.11 -4.42 6.13
C LEU A 66 -6.15 -5.55 6.12
N LEU A 67 -7.39 -5.23 5.77
CA LEU A 67 -8.47 -6.22 5.69
C LEU A 67 -8.20 -7.22 4.57
N LEU A 68 -8.13 -8.51 4.91
CA LEU A 68 -8.08 -9.59 3.93
C LEU A 68 -9.48 -9.88 3.41
N VAL A 69 -9.75 -9.49 2.17
CA VAL A 69 -10.98 -9.88 1.46
C VAL A 69 -10.59 -10.77 0.30
N ASN A 70 -11.15 -11.98 0.30
CA ASN A 70 -10.93 -13.01 -0.71
C ASN A 70 -12.10 -14.00 -0.66
N SER A 71 -12.04 -15.12 -1.38
CA SER A 71 -13.11 -16.14 -1.44
C SER A 71 -13.52 -16.75 -0.09
N GLU A 72 -12.69 -16.62 0.95
CA GLU A 72 -12.93 -17.18 2.27
C GLU A 72 -13.36 -16.13 3.30
N ASN A 73 -12.95 -14.88 3.10
CA ASN A 73 -13.12 -13.80 4.06
C ASN A 73 -13.95 -12.67 3.42
N PRO A 74 -15.26 -12.61 3.69
CA PRO A 74 -16.13 -11.61 3.09
C PRO A 74 -15.94 -10.22 3.72
N VAL A 75 -16.45 -9.22 3.03
CA VAL A 75 -16.57 -7.84 3.45
C VAL A 75 -17.71 -7.75 4.47
N HIS A 76 -17.47 -6.99 5.54
CA HIS A 76 -18.49 -6.62 6.50
C HIS A 76 -18.94 -5.17 6.27
N GLN A 77 -20.09 -4.78 6.82
CA GLN A 77 -20.58 -3.41 6.68
C GLN A 77 -19.59 -2.39 7.26
N GLU A 78 -18.92 -2.77 8.33
CA GLU A 78 -17.87 -2.02 9.02
C GLU A 78 -16.57 -1.91 8.20
N SER A 79 -16.37 -2.80 7.23
CA SER A 79 -15.17 -2.83 6.36
C SER A 79 -15.18 -1.75 5.30
N ILE A 80 -16.36 -1.20 4.98
CA ILE A 80 -16.51 -0.20 3.95
C ILE A 80 -15.99 1.15 4.45
N LYS A 81 -15.04 1.75 3.72
CA LYS A 81 -14.52 3.08 4.03
C LYS A 81 -15.63 4.13 4.05
N SER A 82 -15.83 4.79 5.18
CA SER A 82 -16.87 5.81 5.37
C SER A 82 -16.63 7.10 4.57
N ASP A 83 -15.41 7.29 4.05
CA ASP A 83 -15.02 8.44 3.25
C ASP A 83 -15.01 8.16 1.74
N VAL A 84 -15.71 7.12 1.28
CA VAL A 84 -15.93 6.88 -0.15
C VAL A 84 -16.75 8.01 -0.76
N VAL A 85 -16.24 8.58 -1.86
CA VAL A 85 -16.92 9.63 -2.63
C VAL A 85 -16.77 9.42 -4.12
N ASN A 86 -17.71 9.98 -4.88
CA ASN A 86 -17.60 10.10 -6.33
C ASN A 86 -16.45 11.06 -6.69
N LEU A 87 -15.44 10.55 -7.40
CA LEU A 87 -14.23 11.29 -7.74
C LEU A 87 -14.46 12.39 -8.79
N PHE A 88 -15.44 12.22 -9.69
CA PHE A 88 -15.76 13.24 -10.69
C PHE A 88 -16.25 14.55 -10.06
N MET A 89 -16.92 14.45 -8.91
CA MET A 89 -17.38 15.59 -8.11
C MET A 89 -16.27 16.24 -7.26
N HIS A 90 -15.11 15.59 -7.16
CA HIS A 90 -13.98 15.98 -6.31
C HIS A 90 -12.70 16.09 -7.15
N ARG A 91 -12.66 17.05 -8.09
CA ARG A 91 -11.53 17.23 -9.03
C ARG A 91 -10.19 17.49 -8.34
N GLU A 92 -10.22 18.01 -7.11
CA GLU A 92 -9.02 18.17 -6.29
C GLU A 92 -8.35 16.83 -5.94
N LEU A 93 -9.08 15.71 -6.00
CA LEU A 93 -8.60 14.36 -5.72
C LEU A 93 -8.09 13.62 -6.96
N THR A 94 -8.25 14.16 -8.17
CA THR A 94 -7.92 13.48 -9.43
C THR A 94 -6.81 14.19 -10.22
N THR A 95 -5.89 14.84 -9.50
CA THR A 95 -4.78 15.57 -10.14
C THR A 95 -3.77 14.57 -10.73
N GLY A 96 -3.48 14.70 -12.03
CA GLY A 96 -2.44 13.93 -12.73
C GLY A 96 -2.92 12.66 -13.44
N TYR A 97 -4.19 12.29 -13.31
CA TYR A 97 -4.77 11.11 -13.98
C TYR A 97 -6.23 11.35 -14.39
N GLY A 98 -6.75 10.53 -15.31
CA GLY A 98 -8.15 10.61 -15.74
C GLY A 98 -9.08 9.60 -15.03
N LEU A 99 -10.38 9.75 -15.24
CA LEU A 99 -11.40 8.77 -14.86
C LEU A 99 -12.04 8.21 -16.13
N LEU A 100 -12.26 6.90 -16.19
CA LEU A 100 -12.91 6.25 -17.34
C LEU A 100 -14.35 6.72 -17.52
N ASP A 101 -15.06 6.95 -16.42
CA ASP A 101 -16.41 7.51 -16.39
C ASP A 101 -16.58 8.51 -15.22
N ASN A 102 -17.80 9.03 -15.05
CA ASN A 102 -18.16 10.01 -14.02
C ASN A 102 -18.78 9.39 -12.76
N GLU A 103 -18.84 8.06 -12.66
CA GLU A 103 -19.46 7.32 -11.56
C GLU A 103 -18.43 6.71 -10.62
N ILE A 104 -17.14 6.70 -11.00
CA ILE A 104 -16.04 6.17 -10.17
C ILE A 104 -16.03 6.78 -8.77
N LYS A 105 -16.20 5.91 -7.78
CA LYS A 105 -16.12 6.22 -6.35
C LYS A 105 -14.80 5.70 -5.77
N LEU A 106 -14.23 6.34 -4.75
CA LEU A 106 -13.08 5.82 -3.99
C LEU A 106 -13.01 6.50 -2.62
N SER A 107 -12.37 5.88 -1.64
CA SER A 107 -12.01 6.57 -0.38
C SER A 107 -11.22 7.85 -0.67
N LYS A 108 -11.60 8.97 -0.04
CA LYS A 108 -10.89 10.25 -0.19
C LYS A 108 -9.43 10.14 0.21
N ASP A 109 -9.13 9.43 1.29
CA ASP A 109 -7.75 9.23 1.74
C ASP A 109 -6.94 8.46 0.68
N VAL A 110 -7.47 7.34 0.19
CA VAL A 110 -6.83 6.53 -0.86
C VAL A 110 -6.61 7.33 -2.14
N ALA A 111 -7.59 8.13 -2.58
CA ALA A 111 -7.45 8.98 -3.76
C ALA A 111 -6.33 10.03 -3.60
N ARG A 112 -6.15 10.60 -2.40
CA ARG A 112 -5.02 11.51 -2.13
C ARG A 112 -3.69 10.79 -2.19
N LYS A 113 -3.58 9.60 -1.58
CA LYS A 113 -2.36 8.78 -1.63
C LYS A 113 -2.02 8.39 -3.06
N PHE A 114 -3.02 8.02 -3.84
CA PHE A 114 -2.87 7.69 -5.25
C PHE A 114 -2.39 8.92 -6.06
N SER A 115 -2.98 10.10 -5.86
CA SER A 115 -2.51 11.35 -6.48
C SER A 115 -1.04 11.66 -6.17
N VAL A 116 -0.58 11.41 -4.93
CA VAL A 116 0.84 11.58 -4.55
C VAL A 116 1.74 10.63 -5.32
N MET A 117 1.32 9.37 -5.48
CA MET A 117 2.04 8.36 -6.26
C MET A 117 2.11 8.75 -7.74
N ILE A 118 0.99 9.16 -8.35
CA ILE A 118 0.95 9.58 -9.76
C ILE A 118 1.81 10.83 -9.99
N ALA A 119 1.83 11.79 -9.07
CA ALA A 119 2.71 12.95 -9.17
C ALA A 119 4.21 12.58 -9.11
N ALA A 120 4.56 11.44 -8.54
CA ALA A 120 5.93 10.92 -8.60
C ALA A 120 6.23 10.26 -9.95
N ALA A 121 5.31 9.44 -10.46
CA ALA A 121 5.41 8.85 -11.79
C ALA A 121 5.55 9.92 -12.89
N GLU A 122 4.83 11.04 -12.77
CA GLU A 122 4.90 12.15 -13.71
C GLU A 122 6.29 12.78 -13.77
N LYS A 123 7.00 12.87 -12.65
CA LYS A 123 8.39 13.38 -12.60
C LYS A 123 9.37 12.48 -13.35
N GLU A 124 9.01 11.22 -13.53
CA GLU A 124 9.76 10.23 -14.29
C GLU A 124 9.24 10.09 -15.73
N GLY A 125 8.26 10.91 -16.12
CA GLY A 125 7.70 10.95 -17.47
C GLY A 125 6.55 9.98 -17.73
N VAL A 126 6.06 9.26 -16.72
CA VAL A 126 4.94 8.32 -16.80
C VAL A 126 3.65 9.02 -16.35
N ARG A 127 2.66 9.17 -17.24
CA ARG A 127 1.54 10.12 -17.02
C ARG A 127 0.21 9.75 -17.67
N HIS A 128 0.10 8.60 -18.32
CA HIS A 128 -1.11 8.23 -19.07
C HIS A 128 -2.14 7.46 -18.25
N PHE A 129 -2.10 7.62 -16.92
CA PHE A 129 -2.95 6.91 -15.97
C PHE A 129 -4.43 7.28 -16.07
N LEU A 130 -5.27 6.26 -15.88
CA LEU A 130 -6.72 6.34 -15.75
C LEU A 130 -7.15 5.47 -14.56
N ILE A 131 -8.16 5.87 -13.80
CA ILE A 131 -8.90 4.90 -12.96
C ILE A 131 -10.04 4.35 -13.81
N ASN A 132 -10.11 3.02 -13.93
CA ASN A 132 -11.17 2.29 -14.62
C ASN A 132 -12.29 1.90 -13.67
N SER A 133 -11.94 1.50 -12.44
CA SER A 133 -12.89 1.14 -11.41
C SER A 133 -12.33 1.45 -10.02
N GLY A 134 -13.19 1.83 -9.09
CA GLY A 134 -12.84 2.12 -7.70
C GLY A 134 -13.76 1.35 -6.76
N PHE A 135 -14.37 2.00 -5.78
CA PHE A 135 -15.40 1.38 -4.96
C PHE A 135 -16.58 0.88 -5.82
N ARG A 136 -16.97 -0.37 -5.59
CA ARG A 136 -18.21 -0.96 -6.10
C ARG A 136 -19.07 -1.37 -4.91
N ASP A 137 -20.33 -0.98 -4.87
CA ASP A 137 -21.26 -1.50 -3.84
C ASP A 137 -21.70 -2.95 -4.16
N PHE A 138 -22.49 -3.55 -3.26
CA PHE A 138 -22.92 -4.94 -3.41
C PHE A 138 -23.86 -5.16 -4.60
N ASP A 139 -24.68 -4.17 -4.96
CA ASP A 139 -25.59 -4.27 -6.10
C ASP A 139 -24.81 -4.17 -7.41
N GLU A 140 -23.88 -3.21 -7.52
CA GLU A 140 -22.94 -3.06 -8.63
C GLU A 140 -22.11 -4.36 -8.83
N GLN A 141 -21.60 -4.95 -7.74
CA GLN A 141 -20.83 -6.20 -7.80
C GLN A 141 -21.70 -7.41 -8.19
N ASN A 142 -22.96 -7.47 -7.75
CA ASN A 142 -23.89 -8.54 -8.14
C ASN A 142 -24.20 -8.50 -9.63
N VAL A 143 -24.43 -7.32 -10.20
CA VAL A 143 -24.64 -7.15 -11.64
C VAL A 143 -23.42 -7.63 -12.41
N LEU A 144 -22.21 -7.18 -12.02
CA LEU A 144 -20.97 -7.61 -12.65
C LEU A 144 -20.78 -9.13 -12.61
N TYR A 145 -21.06 -9.77 -11.46
CA TYR A 145 -20.98 -11.22 -11.30
C TYR A 145 -21.94 -11.96 -12.23
N GLN A 146 -23.17 -11.47 -12.37
CA GLN A 146 -24.18 -12.06 -13.26
C GLN A 146 -23.81 -11.92 -14.74
N GLU A 147 -23.18 -10.81 -15.13
CA GLU A 147 -22.81 -10.53 -16.52
C GLU A 147 -21.52 -11.25 -16.95
N MET A 148 -20.50 -11.27 -16.08
CA MET A 148 -19.16 -11.77 -16.42
C MET A 148 -18.91 -13.23 -15.99
N GLY A 149 -19.69 -13.73 -15.02
CA GLY A 149 -19.53 -15.08 -14.48
C GLY A 149 -18.38 -15.22 -13.47
N SER A 150 -18.34 -16.39 -12.81
CA SER A 150 -17.41 -16.70 -11.72
C SER A 150 -15.94 -16.82 -12.15
N ASP A 151 -15.69 -16.98 -13.46
CA ASP A 151 -14.32 -17.04 -14.00
C ASP A 151 -13.64 -15.66 -14.00
N TYR A 152 -14.42 -14.58 -13.87
CA TYR A 152 -13.94 -13.20 -13.95
C TYR A 152 -14.28 -12.37 -12.71
N ALA A 153 -15.47 -12.55 -12.14
CA ALA A 153 -15.95 -11.74 -11.03
C ALA A 153 -16.19 -12.59 -9.79
N LEU A 154 -15.88 -12.02 -8.62
CA LEU A 154 -16.26 -12.59 -7.33
C LEU A 154 -17.69 -12.19 -6.96
N PRO A 155 -18.43 -13.04 -6.21
CA PRO A 155 -19.76 -12.70 -5.71
C PRO A 155 -19.70 -11.45 -4.82
N ALA A 156 -20.82 -10.72 -4.71
CA ALA A 156 -20.89 -9.54 -3.85
C ALA A 156 -20.50 -9.87 -2.40
N GLY A 157 -19.70 -8.99 -1.81
CA GLY A 157 -19.13 -9.21 -0.49
C GLY A 157 -17.78 -9.94 -0.51
N TYR A 158 -17.30 -10.44 -1.64
CA TYR A 158 -15.99 -11.11 -1.74
C TYR A 158 -14.99 -10.34 -2.60
N SER A 159 -15.36 -9.14 -3.06
CA SER A 159 -14.53 -8.26 -3.90
C SER A 159 -13.89 -7.16 -3.06
N GLU A 160 -12.58 -6.94 -3.21
CA GLU A 160 -11.89 -5.87 -2.48
C GLU A 160 -12.38 -4.46 -2.88
N HIS A 161 -13.01 -4.31 -4.05
CA HIS A 161 -13.64 -3.05 -4.45
C HIS A 161 -14.77 -2.64 -3.50
N ASN A 162 -15.39 -3.58 -2.77
CA ASN A 162 -16.39 -3.26 -1.76
C ASN A 162 -15.79 -2.53 -0.54
N LEU A 163 -14.47 -2.50 -0.36
CA LEU A 163 -13.81 -1.79 0.74
C LEU A 163 -13.64 -0.29 0.46
N GLY A 164 -13.50 0.10 -0.81
CA GLY A 164 -13.04 1.43 -1.20
C GLY A 164 -11.53 1.64 -1.01
N LEU A 165 -10.77 0.54 -0.88
CA LEU A 165 -9.31 0.50 -0.75
C LEU A 165 -8.58 0.04 -2.03
N SER A 166 -9.31 -0.58 -2.95
CA SER A 166 -8.77 -1.08 -4.22
C SER A 166 -9.27 -0.25 -5.41
N LEU A 167 -8.45 -0.23 -6.46
CA LEU A 167 -8.76 0.44 -7.71
C LEU A 167 -8.13 -0.31 -8.88
N ASP A 168 -8.88 -0.36 -9.98
CA ASP A 168 -8.39 -0.83 -11.27
C ASP A 168 -7.84 0.37 -12.03
N VAL A 169 -6.53 0.36 -12.31
CA VAL A 169 -5.80 1.42 -12.99
C VAL A 169 -5.58 1.02 -14.45
N GLY A 170 -5.83 1.94 -15.38
CA GLY A 170 -5.58 1.79 -16.80
C GLY A 170 -4.53 2.76 -17.33
N SER A 171 -4.11 2.54 -18.57
CA SER A 171 -3.31 3.47 -19.36
C SER A 171 -4.05 3.87 -20.63
N THR A 172 -3.98 5.15 -20.99
CA THR A 172 -4.52 5.64 -22.26
C THR A 172 -3.68 5.23 -23.48
N LEU A 173 -2.52 4.57 -23.28
CA LEU A 173 -1.63 4.13 -24.35
C LEU A 173 -1.89 2.70 -24.80
N THR A 174 -2.00 1.78 -23.85
CA THR A 174 -2.11 0.33 -24.10
C THR A 174 -2.55 -0.38 -22.83
N LYS A 175 -2.69 -1.70 -22.88
CA LYS A 175 -3.03 -2.51 -21.69
C LYS A 175 -1.90 -2.47 -20.65
N MET A 176 -2.28 -2.58 -19.38
CA MET A 176 -1.35 -2.42 -18.25
C MET A 176 -0.19 -3.42 -18.26
N GLU A 177 -0.37 -4.63 -18.79
CA GLU A 177 0.69 -5.65 -18.90
C GLU A 177 1.92 -5.16 -19.67
N VAL A 178 1.73 -4.19 -20.57
CA VAL A 178 2.79 -3.69 -21.47
C VAL A 178 2.93 -2.18 -21.46
N ALA A 179 2.08 -1.47 -20.70
CA ALA A 179 2.13 -0.01 -20.60
C ALA A 179 3.28 0.42 -19.67
N PRO A 180 3.94 1.56 -19.95
CA PRO A 180 4.87 2.18 -19.01
C PRO A 180 4.25 2.41 -17.62
N GLU A 181 2.96 2.75 -17.58
CA GLU A 181 2.19 2.90 -16.35
C GLU A 181 2.14 1.63 -15.50
N GLY A 182 1.91 0.47 -16.13
CA GLY A 182 1.84 -0.81 -15.41
C GLY A 182 3.19 -1.22 -14.84
N GLN A 183 4.25 -1.15 -15.64
CA GLN A 183 5.61 -1.42 -15.19
C GLN A 183 6.01 -0.47 -14.04
N TRP A 184 5.69 0.82 -14.17
CA TRP A 184 6.03 1.79 -13.14
C TRP A 184 5.30 1.49 -11.82
N LEU A 185 4.01 1.12 -11.86
CA LEU A 185 3.27 0.75 -10.65
C LEU A 185 3.84 -0.52 -10.00
N GLU A 186 4.15 -1.55 -10.78
CA GLU A 186 4.76 -2.78 -10.27
C GLU A 186 6.07 -2.48 -9.51
N ASP A 187 6.91 -1.59 -10.05
CA ASP A 187 8.21 -1.27 -9.45
C ASP A 187 8.17 -0.24 -8.29
N ASN A 188 7.08 0.54 -8.18
CA ASN A 188 7.08 1.75 -7.33
C ASN A 188 5.87 1.91 -6.41
N ALA A 189 4.75 1.21 -6.63
CA ALA A 189 3.51 1.44 -5.88
C ALA A 189 3.70 1.26 -4.37
N TRP A 190 4.55 0.31 -3.98
CA TRP A 190 4.87 0.00 -2.58
C TRP A 190 5.44 1.19 -1.81
N LYS A 191 6.12 2.12 -2.48
CA LYS A 191 6.69 3.32 -1.86
C LYS A 191 5.61 4.26 -1.33
N TYR A 192 4.36 4.08 -1.76
CA TYR A 192 3.23 4.97 -1.50
C TYR A 192 2.11 4.30 -0.71
N GLY A 193 2.32 3.08 -0.20
CA GLY A 193 1.29 2.37 0.55
C GLY A 193 0.45 1.40 -0.30
N PHE A 194 0.76 1.23 -1.58
CA PHE A 194 -0.02 0.42 -2.50
C PHE A 194 0.73 -0.86 -2.88
N ILE A 195 -0.01 -1.92 -3.21
CA ILE A 195 0.55 -3.17 -3.73
C ILE A 195 -0.15 -3.54 -5.04
N LEU A 196 0.57 -4.24 -5.91
CA LEU A 196 -0.06 -5.05 -6.95
C LEU A 196 -0.70 -6.26 -6.27
N ARG A 197 -2.04 -6.30 -6.21
CA ARG A 197 -2.75 -7.26 -5.34
C ARG A 197 -2.66 -8.70 -5.83
N TYR A 198 -2.62 -8.88 -7.15
CA TYR A 198 -2.64 -10.18 -7.82
C TYR A 198 -1.45 -10.30 -8.80
N PRO A 199 -0.22 -10.52 -8.30
CA PRO A 199 0.97 -10.70 -9.13
C PRO A 199 1.04 -12.12 -9.72
N LYS A 200 1.82 -12.30 -10.80
CA LYS A 200 1.88 -13.55 -11.58
C LYS A 200 2.32 -14.76 -10.78
N ASP A 201 3.21 -14.57 -9.82
CA ASP A 201 3.85 -15.62 -9.03
C ASP A 201 3.06 -15.99 -7.76
N LYS A 202 1.88 -15.38 -7.54
CA LYS A 202 1.07 -15.59 -6.33
C LYS A 202 -0.33 -16.12 -6.57
N THR A 203 -0.66 -16.59 -7.79
CA THR A 203 -2.00 -17.13 -8.10
C THR A 203 -2.42 -18.29 -7.20
N GLU A 204 -1.50 -19.18 -6.81
CA GLU A 204 -1.80 -20.29 -5.89
C GLU A 204 -2.13 -19.80 -4.46
N VAL A 205 -1.67 -18.60 -4.09
CA VAL A 205 -1.90 -17.99 -2.77
C VAL A 205 -3.17 -17.15 -2.77
N THR A 206 -3.35 -16.31 -3.79
CA THR A 206 -4.48 -15.37 -3.87
C THR A 206 -5.74 -16.02 -4.41
N GLY A 207 -5.61 -17.12 -5.16
CA GLY A 207 -6.70 -17.76 -5.90
C GLY A 207 -7.14 -16.96 -7.13
N ILE A 208 -6.46 -15.86 -7.46
CA ILE A 208 -6.80 -14.95 -8.57
C ILE A 208 -5.64 -14.91 -9.56
N GLN A 209 -5.98 -14.89 -10.85
CA GLN A 209 -5.00 -14.78 -11.93
C GLN A 209 -4.29 -13.42 -11.89
N TYR A 210 -3.21 -13.29 -12.66
CA TYR A 210 -2.49 -12.03 -12.75
C TYR A 210 -3.39 -10.87 -13.21
N GLU A 211 -3.45 -9.81 -12.41
CA GLU A 211 -4.19 -8.58 -12.73
C GLU A 211 -3.28 -7.34 -12.59
N PRO A 212 -2.55 -6.94 -13.65
CA PRO A 212 -1.62 -5.80 -13.60
C PRO A 212 -2.28 -4.45 -13.33
N TRP A 213 -3.60 -4.38 -13.45
CA TRP A 213 -4.39 -3.17 -13.21
C TRP A 213 -4.86 -3.05 -11.76
N HIS A 214 -4.94 -4.15 -10.99
CA HIS A 214 -5.60 -4.15 -9.69
C HIS A 214 -4.64 -3.77 -8.57
N ILE A 215 -4.76 -2.54 -8.11
CA ILE A 215 -3.91 -1.96 -7.07
C ILE A 215 -4.69 -1.84 -5.76
N ARG A 216 -4.06 -2.27 -4.66
CA ARG A 216 -4.66 -2.27 -3.32
C ARG A 216 -3.87 -1.38 -2.38
N TYR A 217 -4.54 -0.47 -1.66
CA TYR A 217 -3.92 0.28 -0.57
C TYR A 217 -3.87 -0.55 0.73
N VAL A 218 -2.66 -0.68 1.28
CA VAL A 218 -2.37 -1.34 2.58
C VAL A 218 -1.62 -0.41 3.55
N GLY A 219 -1.14 0.74 3.06
CA GLY A 219 -0.40 1.72 3.84
C GLY A 219 1.09 1.42 3.98
N LEU A 220 1.81 2.40 4.52
CA LEU A 220 3.20 2.24 4.96
C LEU A 220 3.24 1.93 6.46
N PRO A 221 4.17 1.08 6.90
CA PRO A 221 5.27 0.51 6.13
C PRO A 221 4.92 -0.86 5.52
N HIS A 222 3.66 -1.29 5.61
CA HIS A 222 3.19 -2.63 5.24
C HIS A 222 3.56 -3.00 3.81
N SER A 223 3.19 -2.16 2.85
CA SER A 223 3.52 -2.34 1.43
C SER A 223 5.03 -2.46 1.17
N ALA A 224 5.87 -1.73 1.92
CA ALA A 224 7.32 -1.84 1.79
C ALA A 224 7.87 -3.18 2.31
N ILE A 225 7.32 -3.71 3.41
CA ILE A 225 7.67 -5.05 3.90
C ILE A 225 7.22 -6.12 2.90
N MET A 226 6.01 -5.95 2.34
CA MET A 226 5.46 -6.87 1.35
C MET A 226 6.33 -6.92 0.09
N GLU A 227 6.76 -5.77 -0.41
CA GLU A 227 7.71 -5.69 -1.52
C GLU A 227 9.03 -6.41 -1.20
N GLU A 228 9.66 -6.05 -0.08
CA GLU A 228 10.97 -6.60 0.31
C GLU A 228 10.95 -8.13 0.44
N LYS A 229 9.86 -8.67 0.99
CA LYS A 229 9.68 -10.09 1.24
C LYS A 229 9.04 -10.85 0.07
N ASN A 230 8.64 -10.14 -0.99
CA ASN A 230 7.79 -10.67 -2.07
C ASN A 230 6.56 -11.40 -1.54
N PHE A 231 5.76 -10.73 -0.71
CA PHE A 231 4.53 -11.29 -0.12
C PHE A 231 3.26 -10.81 -0.82
N ALA A 232 2.33 -11.73 -1.05
CA ALA A 232 0.91 -11.41 -1.19
C ALA A 232 0.33 -10.95 0.17
N LEU A 233 -0.86 -10.33 0.16
CA LEU A 233 -1.50 -9.85 1.40
C LEU A 233 -1.77 -11.00 2.38
N GLU A 234 -2.18 -12.16 1.86
CA GLU A 234 -2.38 -13.40 2.62
C GLU A 234 -1.11 -13.78 3.41
N GLU A 235 0.00 -13.96 2.71
CA GLU A 235 1.29 -14.33 3.31
C GLU A 235 1.77 -13.28 4.31
N TYR A 236 1.58 -12.00 4.00
CA TYR A 236 1.97 -10.91 4.88
C TYR A 236 1.23 -10.93 6.22
N LEU A 237 -0.08 -11.18 6.19
CA LEU A 237 -0.88 -11.23 7.41
C LEU A 237 -0.53 -12.45 8.28
N ASP A 238 -0.24 -13.60 7.67
CA ASP A 238 0.28 -14.76 8.41
C ASP A 238 1.66 -14.48 9.01
N TYR A 239 2.55 -13.82 8.27
CA TYR A 239 3.84 -13.38 8.79
C TYR A 239 3.71 -12.44 10.00
N LEU A 240 2.78 -11.46 9.95
CA LEU A 240 2.51 -10.58 11.10
C LEU A 240 2.00 -11.36 12.33
N LYS A 241 1.16 -12.37 12.11
CA LYS A 241 0.63 -13.23 13.18
C LYS A 241 1.73 -14.06 13.85
N GLU A 242 2.68 -14.56 13.05
CA GLU A 242 3.82 -15.35 13.54
C GLU A 242 4.81 -14.48 14.33
N GLU A 243 5.21 -13.34 13.78
CA GLU A 243 6.21 -12.47 14.42
C GLU A 243 5.66 -11.72 15.63
N LYS A 244 4.35 -11.37 15.63
CA LYS A 244 3.62 -10.57 16.63
C LYS A 244 4.13 -9.15 16.87
N LYS A 245 5.43 -8.90 16.75
CA LYS A 245 6.07 -7.59 16.82
C LYS A 245 7.18 -7.51 15.78
N LEU A 246 7.22 -6.40 15.07
CA LEU A 246 8.26 -6.09 14.09
C LEU A 246 8.62 -4.61 14.14
N SER A 247 9.84 -4.30 13.72
CA SER A 247 10.29 -2.94 13.47
C SER A 247 10.88 -2.88 12.06
N THR A 248 10.62 -1.77 11.37
CA THR A 248 11.21 -1.51 10.05
C THR A 248 11.45 -0.01 9.89
N SER A 249 12.28 0.36 8.92
CA SER A 249 12.47 1.75 8.54
C SER A 249 12.18 1.98 7.07
N VAL A 250 11.35 2.97 6.78
CA VAL A 250 11.06 3.40 5.40
C VAL A 250 11.49 4.85 5.27
N ASN A 251 12.34 5.15 4.27
CA ASN A 251 12.91 6.49 4.05
C ASN A 251 13.61 7.09 5.30
N GLY A 252 14.26 6.24 6.10
CA GLY A 252 14.94 6.63 7.34
C GLY A 252 14.01 6.88 8.53
N GLU A 253 12.71 6.66 8.37
CA GLU A 253 11.73 6.79 9.44
C GLU A 253 11.37 5.42 10.02
N LYS A 254 11.47 5.29 11.36
CA LYS A 254 11.21 4.03 12.07
C LYS A 254 9.72 3.83 12.31
N TYR A 255 9.27 2.61 12.07
CA TYR A 255 7.93 2.12 12.39
C TYR A 255 8.04 0.91 13.33
N GLU A 256 7.06 0.77 14.22
CA GLU A 256 6.83 -0.47 14.97
C GLU A 256 5.44 -1.00 14.62
N ILE A 257 5.36 -2.31 14.42
CA ILE A 257 4.11 -2.99 14.08
C ILE A 257 3.89 -4.11 15.10
N PHE A 258 2.66 -4.23 15.58
CA PHE A 258 2.25 -5.22 16.56
C PHE A 258 0.97 -5.91 16.08
N TYR A 259 0.91 -7.23 16.19
CA TYR A 259 -0.31 -8.00 15.97
C TYR A 259 -0.88 -8.48 17.31
N TYR A 260 -2.19 -8.29 17.48
CA TYR A 260 -2.95 -8.73 18.65
C TYR A 260 -4.11 -9.62 18.20
N PRO A 261 -4.17 -10.88 18.66
CA PRO A 261 -5.33 -11.74 18.41
C PRO A 261 -6.53 -11.25 19.24
N VAL A 262 -7.71 -11.16 18.61
CA VAL A 262 -8.93 -10.63 19.24
C VAL A 262 -9.99 -11.74 19.31
N LYS A 263 -10.09 -12.41 20.45
CA LYS A 263 -11.12 -13.45 20.70
C LYS A 263 -12.40 -12.91 21.31
N LYS A 264 -12.28 -11.80 22.04
CA LYS A 264 -13.31 -11.03 22.75
C LYS A 264 -12.81 -9.60 22.85
N ASN A 265 -13.47 -8.74 23.63
CA ASN A 265 -12.90 -7.44 23.98
C ASN A 265 -11.49 -7.65 24.55
N THR A 266 -10.50 -7.12 23.84
CA THR A 266 -9.08 -7.37 24.08
C THR A 266 -8.39 -6.03 24.27
N ASP A 267 -7.58 -5.93 25.31
CA ASP A 267 -6.80 -4.75 25.59
C ASP A 267 -5.52 -4.79 24.77
N VAL A 268 -5.20 -3.70 24.07
CA VAL A 268 -3.97 -3.57 23.26
C VAL A 268 -3.15 -2.39 23.75
N LEU A 269 -1.84 -2.50 23.62
CA LEU A 269 -0.90 -1.45 23.98
C LEU A 269 -0.68 -0.51 22.79
N VAL A 270 -0.80 0.78 23.03
CA VAL A 270 -0.52 1.84 22.05
C VAL A 270 0.35 2.92 22.71
N PRO A 271 1.23 3.60 21.95
CA PRO A 271 2.09 4.62 22.52
C PRO A 271 1.30 5.86 22.98
N ASP A 272 1.77 6.52 24.03
CA ASP A 272 1.13 7.72 24.62
C ASP A 272 1.46 9.01 23.87
N ASN A 273 2.63 9.04 23.22
CA ASN A 273 3.24 10.23 22.65
C ASN A 273 3.48 10.13 21.13
N LEU A 274 3.23 8.97 20.54
CA LEU A 274 3.35 8.74 19.10
C LEU A 274 1.98 8.49 18.48
N ARG A 275 1.84 8.86 17.20
CA ARG A 275 0.67 8.47 16.44
C ARG A 275 0.73 7.00 16.10
N TYR A 276 -0.44 6.40 15.96
CA TYR A 276 -0.58 5.03 15.52
C TYR A 276 -1.81 4.87 14.64
N GLU A 277 -1.82 3.82 13.84
CA GLU A 277 -2.98 3.33 13.10
C GLU A 277 -3.35 1.95 13.63
N ILE A 278 -4.64 1.61 13.58
CA ILE A 278 -5.13 0.27 13.91
C ILE A 278 -5.90 -0.24 12.71
N SER A 279 -5.59 -1.46 12.31
CA SER A 279 -6.34 -2.18 11.29
C SER A 279 -6.63 -3.58 11.78
N GLY A 280 -7.87 -4.00 11.70
CA GLY A 280 -8.18 -5.41 11.67
C GLY A 280 -7.56 -6.10 10.45
N ASN A 281 -7.45 -7.43 10.53
CA ASN A 281 -7.04 -8.28 9.41
C ASN A 281 -8.23 -8.94 8.69
N ASN A 282 -9.46 -8.66 9.11
CA ASN A 282 -10.72 -9.29 8.65
C ASN A 282 -10.90 -10.76 9.07
N VAL A 283 -10.05 -11.30 9.94
CA VAL A 283 -10.06 -12.73 10.30
C VAL A 283 -10.16 -12.94 11.81
N ASP A 284 -9.14 -12.52 12.55
CA ASP A 284 -8.93 -12.96 13.94
C ASP A 284 -8.21 -11.96 14.84
N GLY A 285 -7.77 -10.80 14.32
CA GLY A 285 -6.97 -9.88 15.11
C GLY A 285 -6.85 -8.48 14.52
N VAL A 286 -6.08 -7.66 15.22
CA VAL A 286 -5.76 -6.29 14.83
C VAL A 286 -4.25 -6.10 14.76
N ILE A 287 -3.84 -5.21 13.88
CA ILE A 287 -2.48 -4.73 13.67
C ILE A 287 -2.44 -3.29 14.16
N VAL A 288 -1.55 -2.99 15.08
CA VAL A 288 -1.21 -1.63 15.52
C VAL A 288 0.09 -1.22 14.83
N THR A 289 0.05 -0.11 14.10
CA THR A 289 1.20 0.46 13.40
C THR A 289 1.55 1.79 14.03
N VAL A 290 2.67 1.85 14.74
CA VAL A 290 3.21 3.08 15.31
C VAL A 290 3.91 3.88 14.22
N LEU A 291 3.47 5.12 14.04
CA LEU A 291 3.95 6.03 13.01
C LEU A 291 5.19 6.83 13.49
N PRO A 292 6.07 7.25 12.58
CA PRO A 292 7.25 8.03 12.91
C PRO A 292 6.93 9.38 13.58
N GLU A 293 7.84 9.89 14.41
CA GLU A 293 7.71 11.19 15.10
C GLU A 293 7.47 12.37 14.16
N SER A 294 8.02 12.34 12.95
CA SER A 294 7.85 13.39 11.93
C SER A 294 6.36 13.62 11.59
N THR A 295 5.53 12.58 11.71
CA THR A 295 4.09 12.65 11.47
C THR A 295 3.35 13.45 12.56
N ASN A 296 3.96 13.66 13.73
CA ASN A 296 3.44 14.50 14.81
C ASN A 296 3.65 16.00 14.55
N THR A 297 4.75 16.38 13.88
CA THR A 297 5.11 17.79 13.67
C THR A 297 4.23 18.52 12.64
N ASN A 298 3.66 17.82 11.66
CA ASN A 298 2.82 18.43 10.63
C ASN A 298 1.51 19.03 11.19
N LEU A 299 0.97 18.48 12.29
CA LEU A 299 -0.23 19.02 12.95
C LEU A 299 0.05 20.21 13.89
N LYS A 300 1.25 20.32 14.48
CA LYS A 300 1.60 21.52 15.28
C LYS A 300 1.64 22.78 14.40
N ARG A 301 2.07 22.65 13.14
CA ARG A 301 2.02 23.76 12.18
C ARG A 301 0.59 24.10 11.76
N GLU A 302 -0.29 23.12 11.59
CA GLU A 302 -1.71 23.37 11.26
C GLU A 302 -2.51 23.94 12.44
N ARG A 303 -2.19 23.57 13.69
CA ARG A 303 -2.81 24.14 14.90
C ARG A 303 -2.32 25.54 15.25
N MET A 304 -1.12 25.94 14.81
CA MET A 304 -0.61 27.30 14.96
C MET A 304 -0.98 28.23 13.79
N ALA A 305 -1.57 27.68 12.72
CA ALA A 305 -2.04 28.42 11.55
C ALA A 305 -3.57 28.69 11.55
N LYS A 306 -4.26 28.36 12.64
CA LYS A 306 -5.63 28.79 12.95
C LYS A 306 -5.63 29.74 14.13
#